data_AF-A0A942NU07-F1
#
_entry.id   AF-A0A942NU07-F1
#
_cell.length_a   1.000
_cell.length_b   1.000
_cell.length_c   1.000
_cell.angle_alpha   90.00
_cell.angle_beta   90.00
_cell.angle_gamma   90.00
#
_symmetry.space_group_name_H-M   'P 1'
#
loop_
_entity.id
_entity.type
_entity.pdbx_description
1 polymer ?
#
loop_
_entity_poly.entity_id
_entity_poly.type
_entity_poly.pdbx_seq_one_letter_code
_entity_poly.pdbx_strand_id
1 'polypeptide(L)'
;MMTPHKLIHDGEPLDGDLYGPLRRVLGSAFSQSASGKGRERHANNKPFLEQPIMEIARMVGLGGHTYQVCKKAQEATSMASRNEFEAAKAEMLGIIVYASAGFLLIEELQEKENINGR
;
A
#
# COMPACT_ATOMS: atom_id res chain seq x y z
N MET A 1 9.17 10.89 -25.78
CA MET A 1 7.74 10.68 -25.45
C MET A 1 7.56 9.19 -25.18
N MET A 2 7.30 8.78 -23.93
CA MET A 2 6.88 7.40 -23.63
C MET A 2 5.41 7.25 -24.01
N THR A 3 5.10 6.29 -24.87
CA THR A 3 3.73 5.93 -25.26
C THR A 3 2.95 5.47 -24.01
N PRO A 4 1.71 5.92 -23.78
CA PRO A 4 0.91 5.39 -22.68
C PRO A 4 0.62 3.92 -22.95
N HIS A 5 1.16 3.04 -22.10
CA HIS A 5 0.82 1.63 -22.12
C HIS A 5 -0.67 1.52 -21.77
N LYS A 6 -1.52 1.13 -22.75
CA LYS A 6 -2.92 0.81 -22.48
C LYS A 6 -2.92 -0.38 -21.53
N LEU A 7 -3.39 -0.15 -20.31
CA LEU A 7 -3.65 -1.24 -19.38
C LEU A 7 -4.81 -2.06 -19.98
N ILE A 8 -4.65 -3.37 -20.08
CA ILE A 8 -5.67 -4.29 -20.62
C ILE A 8 -6.12 -5.18 -19.46
N HIS A 9 -7.42 -5.33 -19.28
CA HIS A 9 -8.02 -6.33 -18.38
C HIS A 9 -9.03 -7.14 -19.20
N ASP A 10 -8.88 -8.46 -19.24
CA ASP A 10 -9.73 -9.39 -20.02
C ASP A 10 -9.87 -9.05 -21.52
N GLY A 11 -8.80 -8.53 -22.14
CA GLY A 11 -8.78 -8.22 -23.58
C GLY A 11 -9.43 -6.89 -23.97
N GLU A 12 -10.05 -6.18 -23.03
CA GLU A 12 -10.61 -4.85 -23.26
C GLU A 12 -9.63 -3.74 -22.86
N PRO A 13 -9.52 -2.65 -23.63
CA PRO A 13 -8.76 -1.48 -23.23
C PRO A 13 -9.37 -0.91 -21.95
N LEU A 14 -8.61 -0.84 -20.86
CA LEU A 14 -9.03 -0.06 -19.71
C LEU A 14 -9.12 1.39 -20.17
N ASP A 15 -10.33 1.94 -20.14
CA ASP A 15 -10.57 3.31 -20.54
C ASP A 15 -9.84 4.24 -19.57
N GLY A 16 -8.65 4.67 -19.98
CA GLY A 16 -7.61 5.17 -19.07
C GLY A 16 -8.04 6.41 -18.30
N ASP A 17 -9.02 7.13 -18.84
CA ASP A 17 -9.58 8.37 -18.31
C ASP A 17 -10.67 8.12 -17.25
N LEU A 18 -11.50 7.07 -17.42
CA LEU A 18 -12.53 6.69 -16.42
C LEU A 18 -11.92 6.27 -15.07
N TYR A 19 -10.73 5.68 -15.11
CA TYR A 19 -9.98 5.27 -13.91
C TYR A 19 -8.96 6.31 -13.44
N GLY A 20 -8.90 7.48 -14.07
CA GLY A 20 -7.97 8.56 -13.72
C GLY A 20 -7.97 8.90 -12.21
N PRO A 21 -9.14 9.09 -11.56
CA PRO A 21 -9.20 9.39 -10.14
C PRO A 21 -8.61 8.29 -9.25
N LEU A 22 -8.90 7.02 -9.53
CA LEU A 22 -8.37 5.88 -8.77
C LEU A 22 -6.85 5.75 -8.97
N ARG A 23 -6.40 5.81 -10.22
CA ARG A 23 -4.97 5.78 -10.58
C ARG A 23 -4.19 6.86 -9.84
N ARG A 24 -4.74 8.08 -9.75
CA ARG A 24 -4.15 9.19 -9.00
C ARG A 24 -3.99 8.85 -7.51
N VAL A 25 -5.00 8.25 -6.88
CA VAL A 25 -4.94 7.86 -5.46
C VAL A 25 -3.91 6.76 -5.23
N LEU A 26 -3.91 5.71 -6.07
CA LEU A 26 -2.91 4.62 -5.99
C LEU A 26 -1.48 5.16 -6.20
N GLY A 27 -1.29 6.03 -7.18
CA GLY A 27 -0.01 6.71 -7.41
C GLY A 27 0.42 7.58 -6.22
N SER A 28 -0.52 8.25 -5.58
CA SER A 28 -0.25 9.06 -4.37
C SER A 28 0.18 8.19 -3.18
N ALA A 29 -0.44 7.01 -3.00
CA ALA A 29 -0.04 6.06 -1.96
C ALA A 29 1.38 5.51 -2.22
N PHE A 30 1.67 5.14 -3.47
CA PHE A 30 3.02 4.74 -3.88
C PHE A 30 4.04 5.85 -3.62
N SER A 31 3.77 7.09 -4.06
CA SER A 31 4.64 8.23 -3.80
C SER A 31 4.83 8.48 -2.30
N GLN A 32 3.78 8.43 -1.48
CA GLN A 32 3.89 8.60 -0.03
C GLN A 32 4.85 7.57 0.59
N SER A 33 4.80 6.30 0.13
CA SER A 33 5.71 5.25 0.58
C SER A 33 7.13 5.40 0.03
N ALA A 34 7.28 5.80 -1.23
CA ALA A 34 8.56 5.83 -1.93
C ALA A 34 9.38 7.10 -1.66
N SER A 35 8.74 8.26 -1.48
CA SER A 35 9.41 9.56 -1.32
C SER A 35 9.09 10.27 -0.01
N GLY A 36 8.03 9.87 0.70
CA GLY A 36 7.64 10.49 1.98
C GLY A 36 8.56 10.14 3.14
N LYS A 37 8.09 10.44 4.36
CA LYS A 37 8.80 10.17 5.64
C LYS A 37 9.29 8.72 5.78
N GLY A 38 8.73 7.75 5.05
CA GLY A 38 9.25 6.38 4.97
C GLY A 38 10.69 6.32 4.48
N ARG A 39 11.05 7.08 3.43
CA ARG A 39 12.41 7.15 2.90
C ARG A 39 13.38 7.83 3.87
N GLU A 40 12.95 8.95 4.46
CA GLU A 40 13.80 9.79 5.33
C GLU A 40 13.91 9.29 6.78
N ARG A 41 12.89 8.61 7.32
CA ARG A 41 12.86 8.18 8.73
C ARG A 41 13.08 6.68 8.93
N HIS A 42 12.85 5.84 7.91
CA HIS A 42 12.79 4.39 8.13
C HIS A 42 13.36 3.51 7.00
N ALA A 43 13.65 4.03 5.81
CA ALA A 43 14.09 3.18 4.71
C ALA A 43 15.58 2.86 4.73
N ASN A 44 16.47 3.72 5.21
CA ASN A 44 17.93 3.53 5.02
C ASN A 44 18.31 3.14 3.57
N ASN A 45 17.56 3.58 2.56
CA ASN A 45 17.63 3.16 1.15
C ASN A 45 17.36 1.67 0.86
N LYS A 46 16.71 0.94 1.77
CA LYS A 46 16.31 -0.45 1.56
C LYS A 46 15.15 -0.60 0.55
N PRO A 47 15.14 -1.66 -0.28
CA PRO A 47 13.97 -2.09 -1.04
C PRO A 47 12.74 -2.24 -0.14
N PHE A 48 11.53 -2.03 -0.68
CA PHE A 48 10.29 -2.07 0.09
C PHE A 48 10.12 -3.35 0.94
N LEU A 49 10.50 -4.50 0.37
CA LEU A 49 10.43 -5.81 1.04
C LEU A 49 11.38 -5.96 2.23
N GLU A 50 12.37 -5.10 2.37
CA GLU A 50 13.34 -5.10 3.48
C GLU A 50 13.08 -3.96 4.47
N GLN A 51 12.01 -3.19 4.28
CA GLN A 51 11.65 -2.11 5.20
C GLN A 51 10.95 -2.68 6.45
N PRO A 52 10.96 -1.93 7.57
CA PRO A 52 10.33 -2.36 8.82
C PRO A 52 8.86 -2.78 8.69
N ILE A 53 8.12 -2.20 7.74
CA ILE A 53 6.72 -2.59 7.46
C ILE A 53 6.60 -4.08 7.14
N MET A 54 7.55 -4.65 6.40
CA MET A 54 7.59 -6.08 6.06
C MET A 54 8.33 -6.88 7.13
N GLU A 55 9.48 -6.41 7.64
CA GLU A 55 10.25 -7.12 8.67
C GLU A 55 9.40 -7.38 9.92
N ILE A 56 8.64 -6.39 10.39
CA ILE A 56 7.76 -6.54 11.55
C ILE A 56 6.65 -7.54 11.27
N ALA A 57 6.02 -7.46 10.11
CA ALA A 57 4.91 -8.37 9.79
C ALA A 57 5.38 -9.82 9.58
N ARG A 58 6.62 -10.06 9.16
CA ARG A 58 7.21 -11.40 9.18
C ARG A 58 7.39 -11.95 10.60
N MET A 59 7.60 -11.07 11.59
CA MET A 59 7.72 -11.46 13.00
C MET A 59 6.36 -11.70 13.66
N VAL A 60 5.34 -10.89 13.36
CA VAL A 60 4.05 -10.89 14.07
C VAL A 60 2.88 -11.44 13.24
N GLY A 61 3.13 -11.80 11.99
CA GLY A 61 2.14 -12.26 11.02
C GLY A 61 1.28 -11.15 10.41
N LEU A 62 0.31 -11.57 9.59
CA LEU A 62 -0.62 -10.70 8.86
C LEU A 62 -1.41 -9.72 9.76
N GLY A 63 -1.60 -10.11 11.03
CA GLY A 63 -2.24 -9.28 12.06
C GLY A 63 -1.61 -7.90 12.22
N GLY A 64 -0.30 -7.77 12.00
CA GLY A 64 0.39 -6.47 12.06
C GLY A 64 -0.11 -5.48 11.00
N HIS A 65 -0.34 -5.96 9.77
CA HIS A 65 -0.86 -5.11 8.70
C HIS A 65 -2.34 -4.79 8.89
N THR A 66 -3.17 -5.78 9.23
CA THR A 66 -4.62 -5.56 9.43
C THR A 66 -4.88 -4.64 10.62
N TYR A 67 -4.11 -4.76 11.70
CA TYR A 67 -4.16 -3.82 12.82
C TYR A 67 -3.88 -2.38 12.39
N GLN A 68 -2.83 -2.16 11.59
CA GLN A 68 -2.50 -0.82 11.09
C GLN A 68 -3.58 -0.27 10.15
N VAL A 69 -4.18 -1.11 9.30
CA VAL A 69 -5.34 -0.71 8.47
C VAL A 69 -6.49 -0.22 9.37
N CYS A 70 -6.87 -0.99 10.39
CA CYS A 70 -7.95 -0.61 11.31
C CYS A 70 -7.66 0.69 12.07
N LYS A 71 -6.44 0.81 12.64
CA LYS A 71 -6.02 1.99 13.40
C LYS A 71 -6.07 3.26 12.55
N LYS A 72 -5.51 3.21 11.33
CA LYS A 72 -5.48 4.35 10.42
C LYS A 72 -6.87 4.73 9.92
N ALA A 73 -7.74 3.75 9.69
CA ALA A 73 -9.14 4.02 9.33
C ALA A 73 -9.85 4.80 10.45
N GLN A 74 -9.70 4.36 11.71
CA GLN A 74 -10.27 5.04 12.87
C GLN A 74 -9.74 6.48 13.01
N GLU A 75 -8.43 6.68 12.87
CA GLU A 75 -7.79 8.00 12.91
C GLU A 75 -8.29 8.91 11.79
N ALA A 76 -8.38 8.40 10.56
CA ALA A 76 -8.88 9.15 9.40
C ALA A 76 -10.34 9.60 9.60
N THR A 77 -11.20 8.73 10.13
CA THR A 77 -12.59 9.08 10.46
C THR A 77 -12.65 10.20 11.50
N SER A 78 -11.86 10.09 12.57
CA SER A 78 -11.77 11.13 13.62
C SER A 78 -11.27 12.47 13.05
N MET A 79 -10.22 12.46 12.23
CA MET A 79 -9.68 13.65 11.57
C MET A 79 -10.70 14.31 10.64
N ALA A 80 -11.40 13.53 9.81
CA ALA A 80 -12.42 14.04 8.91
C ALA A 80 -13.57 14.73 9.67
N SER A 81 -14.00 14.16 10.81
CA SER A 81 -15.04 14.77 11.64
C SER A 81 -14.63 16.12 12.24
N ARG A 82 -13.33 16.37 12.35
CA ARG A 82 -12.73 17.63 12.82
C ARG A 82 -12.30 18.55 11.67
N ASN A 83 -12.73 18.28 10.44
CA ASN A 83 -12.35 18.98 9.20
C ASN A 83 -10.85 18.94 8.86
N GLU A 84 -10.09 17.98 9.41
CA GLU A 84 -8.65 17.78 9.14
C GLU A 84 -8.46 16.91 7.88
N PHE A 85 -9.00 17.34 6.74
CA PHE A 85 -9.13 16.49 5.55
C PHE A 85 -7.80 16.02 4.95
N GLU A 86 -6.76 16.86 4.97
CA GLU A 86 -5.46 16.47 4.42
C GLU A 86 -4.77 15.40 5.29
N ALA A 87 -4.93 15.48 6.61
CA ALA A 87 -4.44 14.45 7.52
C ALA A 87 -5.23 13.14 7.34
N ALA A 88 -6.56 13.22 7.23
CA ALA A 88 -7.41 12.06 6.96
C ALA A 88 -7.06 11.38 5.62
N LYS A 89 -6.82 12.15 4.55
CA LYS A 89 -6.35 11.60 3.26
C LYS A 89 -4.99 10.93 3.39
N ALA A 90 -4.06 11.53 4.14
CA ALA A 90 -2.74 10.93 4.36
C ALA A 90 -2.84 9.57 5.08
N GLU A 91 -3.76 9.43 6.04
CA GLU A 91 -4.05 8.15 6.69
C GLU A 91 -4.67 7.14 5.72
N MET A 92 -5.60 7.57 4.85
CA MET A 92 -6.16 6.71 3.79
C MET A 92 -5.10 6.20 2.81
N LEU A 93 -4.13 7.05 2.42
CA LEU A 93 -2.99 6.60 1.61
C LEU A 93 -2.15 5.56 2.37
N GLY A 94 -1.94 5.76 3.67
CA GLY A 94 -1.27 4.78 4.53
C GLY A 94 -1.99 3.44 4.59
N ILE A 95 -3.32 3.44 4.63
CA ILE A 95 -4.14 2.21 4.57
C ILE A 95 -3.85 1.42 3.29
N ILE A 96 -3.80 2.10 2.14
CA ILE A 96 -3.48 1.46 0.86
C ILE A 96 -2.10 0.79 0.92
N VAL A 97 -1.09 1.48 1.47
CA VAL A 97 0.26 0.92 1.62
C VAL A 97 0.27 -0.30 2.54
N TYR A 98 -0.42 -0.26 3.69
CA TYR A 98 -0.49 -1.39 4.61
C TYR A 98 -1.27 -2.58 4.04
N ALA A 99 -2.35 -2.33 3.28
CA ALA A 99 -3.09 -3.38 2.59
C ALA A 99 -2.22 -4.04 1.50
N SER A 100 -1.48 -3.25 0.72
CA SER A 100 -0.53 -3.77 -0.27
C SER A 100 0.61 -4.57 0.38
N ALA A 101 1.15 -4.12 1.51
CA ALA A 101 2.15 -4.89 2.26
C ALA A 101 1.58 -6.22 2.78
N GLY A 102 0.35 -6.21 3.29
CA GLY A 102 -0.36 -7.43 3.68
C GLY A 102 -0.57 -8.41 2.52
N PHE A 103 -0.90 -7.90 1.34
CA PHE A 103 -0.98 -8.71 0.12
C PHE A 103 0.36 -9.39 -0.21
N LEU A 104 1.46 -8.64 -0.20
CA LEU A 104 2.80 -9.18 -0.46
C LEU A 104 3.21 -10.24 0.58
N LEU A 105 2.85 -10.04 1.85
CA LEU A 105 3.10 -11.04 2.89
C LEU A 105 2.31 -12.34 2.63
N ILE A 106 1.08 -12.24 2.12
CA ILE A 106 0.29 -13.42 1.73
C ILE A 106 0.99 -14.19 0.61
N GLU A 107 1.54 -13.49 -0.39
CA GLU A 107 2.35 -14.12 -1.45
C GLU A 107 3.55 -14.86 -0.87
N GLU A 108 4.30 -14.26 0.06
CA GLU A 108 5.43 -14.90 0.74
C GLU A 108 5.01 -16.15 1.55
N LEU A 109 3.86 -16.09 2.21
CA LEU A 109 3.32 -17.22 2.98
C LEU A 109 2.90 -18.37 2.06
N GLN A 110 2.20 -18.06 0.97
CA GLN A 110 1.79 -19.04 -0.02
C GLN A 110 2.99 -19.73 -0.69
N GLU A 111 4.05 -18.97 -1.00
CA GLU A 111 5.28 -19.54 -1.56
C GLU A 111 5.96 -20.51 -0.58
N LYS A 112 6.03 -20.16 0.71
CA LYS A 112 6.59 -21.03 1.76
C LYS A 112 5.77 -22.32 1.93
N GLU A 113 4.45 -22.23 1.93
CA GLU A 113 3.57 -23.41 1.97
C GLU A 113 3.81 -24.32 0.75
N ASN A 114 3.94 -23.75 -0.46
CA ASN A 114 4.21 -24.53 -1.67
C ASN A 114 5.58 -25.24 -1.64
N ILE A 115 6.58 -24.65 -0.96
CA ILE A 115 7.90 -25.26 -0.78
C ILE A 115 7.84 -26.37 0.28
N ASN A 116 7.16 -26.14 1.41
CA ASN A 116 7.07 -27.08 2.53
C ASN A 116 6.08 -28.24 2.29
N GLY A 117 5.12 -28.05 1.38
CA GLY A 117 4.16 -29.07 0.96
C GLY A 117 4.63 -29.98 -0.18
N ARG A 118 5.89 -29.82 -0.64
CA ARG A 118 6.62 -30.77 -1.48
C ARG A 118 7.52 -31.66 -0.64
#